data_AF-A0A2R4G3E8-F1
#
_entry.id   AF-A0A2R4G3E8-F1
#
_cell.length_a   1.000
_cell.length_b   1.000
_cell.length_c   1.000
_cell.angle_alpha   90.00
_cell.angle_beta   90.00
_cell.angle_gamma   90.00
#
_symmetry.space_group_name_H-M   'P 1'
#
loop_
_entity.id
_entity.type
_entity.pdbx_description
1 polymer ?
#
loop_
_entity_poly.entity_id
_entity_poly.type
_entity_poly.pdbx_seq_one_letter_code
_entity_poly.pdbx_strand_id
1 'polypeptide(L)'
;MTRTRLARLRAERGLTQMEVAAMTGLRQSKISDIERGRRNSAKIPLETAAKLAAALDVHAEDLLDEETITEINDMVRRNRPGTDENTPG
;
A
#
# COMPACT_ATOMS: atom_id res chain seq x y z
N MET A 1 17.26 6.37 -6.17
CA MET A 1 15.80 6.11 -6.25
C MET A 1 15.47 5.04 -5.23
N THR A 2 14.70 5.39 -4.19
CA THR A 2 14.23 4.45 -3.18
C THR A 2 13.30 3.44 -3.85
N ARG A 3 13.54 2.13 -3.69
CA ARG A 3 12.59 1.11 -4.16
C ARG A 3 11.31 1.21 -3.33
N THR A 4 10.15 1.18 -3.99
CA THR A 4 8.86 1.21 -3.32
C THR A 4 8.66 -0.02 -2.42
N ARG A 5 7.71 0.09 -1.48
CA ARG A 5 7.32 -0.99 -0.59
C ARG A 5 6.90 -2.26 -1.35
N LEU A 6 6.14 -2.11 -2.44
CA LEU A 6 5.77 -3.21 -3.34
C LEU A 6 7.01 -3.93 -3.89
N ALA A 7 8.00 -3.19 -4.40
CA ALA A 7 9.21 -3.77 -4.97
C ALA A 7 10.02 -4.56 -3.93
N ARG A 8 10.02 -4.10 -2.67
CA ARG A 8 10.69 -4.78 -1.55
C ARG A 8 9.98 -6.09 -1.19
N LEU A 9 8.66 -6.04 -0.95
CA LEU A 9 7.85 -7.21 -0.58
C LEU A 9 7.88 -8.31 -1.65
N ARG A 10 7.89 -7.91 -2.93
CA ARG A 10 8.07 -8.84 -4.05
C ARG A 10 9.43 -9.51 -4.01
N ALA A 11 10.50 -8.74 -3.83
CA ALA A 11 11.86 -9.27 -3.80
C ALA A 11 12.11 -10.21 -2.62
N GLU A 12 11.53 -9.93 -1.46
CA GLU A 12 11.59 -10.79 -0.26
C GLU A 12 10.96 -12.17 -0.49
N ARG A 13 10.01 -12.26 -1.43
CA ARG A 13 9.36 -13.52 -1.85
C ARG A 13 10.06 -14.22 -3.01
N GLY A 14 11.16 -13.65 -3.51
CA GLY A 14 11.87 -14.19 -4.66
C GLY A 14 11.09 -14.14 -5.97
N LEU A 15 10.01 -13.34 -6.05
CA LEU A 15 9.14 -13.27 -7.22
C LEU A 15 9.62 -12.21 -8.21
N THR A 16 9.47 -12.48 -9.50
CA THR A 16 9.65 -11.51 -10.59
C THR A 16 8.40 -10.66 -10.80
N GLN A 17 8.53 -9.53 -11.49
CA GLN A 17 7.35 -8.72 -11.86
C GLN A 17 6.39 -9.49 -12.78
N MET A 18 6.90 -10.44 -13.58
CA MET A 18 6.08 -11.26 -14.47
C MET A 18 5.27 -12.31 -13.69
N GLU A 19 5.86 -12.93 -12.67
CA GLU A 19 5.14 -13.88 -11.82
C GLU A 19 4.03 -13.19 -11.04
N VAL A 20 4.29 -12.03 -10.43
CA VAL A 20 3.23 -11.25 -9.76
C VAL A 20 2.15 -10.81 -10.76
N ALA A 21 2.53 -10.47 -12.01
CA ALA A 21 1.55 -10.15 -13.06
C ALA A 21 0.63 -11.34 -13.36
N ALA A 22 1.20 -12.54 -13.50
CA ALA A 22 0.46 -13.77 -13.73
C ALA A 22 -0.48 -14.09 -12.55
N MET A 23 0.01 -14.00 -11.31
CA MET A 23 -0.77 -14.27 -10.10
C MET A 23 -1.95 -13.30 -9.91
N THR A 24 -1.79 -12.03 -10.31
CA THR A 24 -2.79 -10.98 -10.08
C THR A 24 -3.72 -10.73 -11.27
N GLY A 25 -3.40 -11.27 -12.44
CA GLY A 25 -4.04 -10.92 -13.71
C GLY A 25 -3.77 -9.48 -14.16
N LEU A 26 -2.79 -8.79 -13.57
CA LEU A 26 -2.41 -7.44 -13.95
C LEU A 26 -1.37 -7.47 -15.08
N ARG A 27 -1.30 -6.39 -15.86
CA ARG A 27 -0.18 -6.23 -16.81
C ARG A 27 1.12 -6.01 -16.03
N GLN A 28 2.20 -6.68 -16.44
CA GLN A 28 3.53 -6.47 -15.84
C GLN A 28 3.97 -5.00 -15.87
N SER A 29 3.61 -4.25 -16.93
CA SER A 29 3.86 -2.81 -17.02
C SER A 29 3.22 -2.01 -15.88
N LYS A 30 2.02 -2.39 -15.44
CA LYS A 30 1.34 -1.78 -14.30
C LYS A 30 2.10 -2.02 -13.00
N ILE A 31 2.64 -3.22 -12.78
CA ILE A 31 3.50 -3.53 -11.62
C ILE A 31 4.76 -2.69 -11.68
N SER A 32 5.39 -2.64 -12.86
CA SER A 32 6.59 -1.85 -13.12
C SER A 32 6.40 -0.35 -12.88
N ASP A 33 5.24 0.21 -13.24
CA ASP A 33 4.89 1.62 -13.00
C ASP A 33 4.72 1.93 -11.52
N ILE A 34 4.05 1.03 -10.77
CA ILE A 34 3.91 1.16 -9.32
C ILE A 34 5.28 1.05 -8.66
N GLU A 35 6.10 0.07 -9.06
CA GLU A 35 7.39 -0.18 -8.43
C GLU A 35 8.40 0.97 -8.61
N ARG A 36 8.27 1.73 -9.69
CA ARG A 36 9.09 2.93 -9.98
C ARG A 36 8.51 4.21 -9.39
N GLY A 37 7.38 4.16 -8.69
CA GLY A 37 6.71 5.34 -8.13
C GLY A 37 6.05 6.23 -9.17
N ARG A 38 5.91 5.79 -10.44
CA ARG A 38 5.09 6.51 -11.44
C ARG A 38 3.61 6.51 -11.05
N ARG A 39 3.20 5.50 -10.28
CA ARG A 39 1.94 5.49 -9.54
C ARG A 39 2.26 5.25 -8.08
N ASN A 40 1.88 6.18 -7.21
CA ASN A 40 1.97 6.01 -5.77
C ASN A 40 1.11 4.79 -5.36
N SER A 41 1.66 3.86 -4.58
CA SER A 41 0.94 2.66 -4.11
C SER A 41 -0.28 3.01 -3.25
N ALA A 42 -0.27 4.16 -2.57
CA ALA A 42 -1.41 4.69 -1.83
C ALA A 42 -2.58 5.15 -2.72
N LYS A 43 -2.35 5.31 -4.04
CA LYS A 43 -3.32 5.86 -5.01
C LYS A 43 -3.80 4.85 -6.04
N ILE A 44 -3.48 3.57 -5.87
CA ILE A 44 -4.03 2.51 -6.74
C ILE A 44 -5.44 2.12 -6.28
N PRO A 45 -6.30 1.60 -7.17
CA PRO A 45 -7.61 1.09 -6.77
C PRO A 45 -7.48 0.00 -5.71
N LEU A 46 -8.39 -0.04 -4.73
CA LEU A 46 -8.39 -1.03 -3.66
C LEU A 46 -8.35 -2.47 -4.20
N GLU A 47 -9.07 -2.78 -5.27
CA GLU A 47 -9.02 -4.08 -5.95
C GLU A 47 -7.59 -4.45 -6.42
N THR A 48 -6.84 -3.47 -6.91
CA THR A 48 -5.43 -3.67 -7.33
C THR A 48 -4.56 -3.93 -6.10
N ALA A 49 -4.73 -3.15 -5.03
CA ALA A 49 -4.00 -3.35 -3.79
C ALA A 49 -4.28 -4.74 -3.19
N ALA A 50 -5.55 -5.14 -3.12
CA ALA A 50 -5.97 -6.45 -2.62
C ALA A 50 -5.38 -7.62 -3.44
N LYS A 51 -5.39 -7.51 -4.78
CA LYS A 51 -4.74 -8.50 -5.66
C LYS A 51 -3.24 -8.63 -5.38
N LEU A 52 -2.54 -7.50 -5.27
CA LEU A 52 -1.10 -7.49 -4.98
C LEU A 52 -0.82 -8.06 -3.58
N ALA A 53 -1.61 -7.67 -2.59
CA ALA A 53 -1.49 -8.14 -1.22
C ALA A 53 -1.70 -9.67 -1.12
N ALA A 54 -2.74 -10.20 -1.79
CA ALA A 54 -2.99 -11.64 -1.86
C ALA A 54 -1.86 -12.40 -2.57
N ALA A 55 -1.39 -11.89 -3.72
CA ALA A 55 -0.27 -12.52 -4.45
C ALA A 55 1.05 -12.49 -3.66
N LEU A 56 1.19 -11.52 -2.77
CA LEU A 56 2.34 -11.36 -1.90
C LEU A 56 2.03 -11.77 -0.46
N ASP A 57 0.98 -12.52 -0.14
CA ASP A 57 0.71 -12.98 1.24
C ASP A 57 1.00 -11.92 2.34
N VAL A 58 0.41 -10.73 2.19
CA VAL A 58 0.53 -9.58 3.11
C VAL A 58 -0.82 -8.88 3.26
N HIS A 59 -0.91 -7.93 4.19
CA HIS A 59 -2.05 -7.01 4.26
C HIS A 59 -1.92 -5.89 3.21
N ALA A 60 -3.05 -5.30 2.80
CA ALA A 60 -3.03 -4.26 1.77
C ALA A 60 -2.31 -2.98 2.23
N GLU A 61 -2.42 -2.66 3.52
CA GLU A 61 -1.70 -1.57 4.18
C GLU A 61 -0.18 -1.77 4.17
N ASP A 62 0.31 -3.02 4.08
CA ASP A 62 1.75 -3.29 3.97
C ASP A 62 2.35 -2.76 2.67
N LEU A 63 1.53 -2.39 1.67
CA LEU A 63 1.95 -1.77 0.43
C LEU A 63 2.23 -0.26 0.56
N LEU A 64 1.86 0.35 1.69
CA LEU A 64 2.08 1.76 1.99
C LEU A 64 3.51 1.99 2.50
N ASP A 65 4.09 3.13 2.15
CA ASP A 65 5.34 3.59 2.77
C ASP A 65 5.08 4.26 4.12
N GLU A 66 6.14 4.36 4.93
CA GLU A 66 6.08 4.93 6.28
C GLU A 66 5.65 6.41 6.28
N GLU A 67 6.03 7.15 5.25
CA GLU A 67 5.63 8.54 5.05
C GLU A 67 4.11 8.64 4.90
N THR A 68 3.51 7.84 4.00
CA THR A 68 2.06 7.78 3.80
C THR A 68 1.34 7.37 5.08
N ILE A 69 1.85 6.35 5.80
CA ILE A 69 1.24 5.90 7.07
C ILE A 69 1.25 7.04 8.10
N THR A 70 2.36 7.77 8.19
CA THR A 70 2.51 8.91 9.10
C THR A 70 1.51 10.02 8.75
N GLU A 71 1.43 10.40 7.48
CA GLU A 71 0.49 11.42 6.99
C GLU A 71 -0.97 11.05 7.27
N ILE A 72 -1.35 9.79 7.04
CA ILE A 72 -2.71 9.28 7.34
C ILE A 72 -2.97 9.38 8.84
N ASN A 73 -2.04 8.92 9.68
CA ASN A 73 -2.21 8.96 11.14
C ASN A 73 -2.33 10.39 11.66
N ASP A 74 -1.53 11.32 11.16
CA ASP A 74 -1.59 12.73 11.53
C ASP A 74 -2.89 13.39 11.07
N MET A 75 -3.37 13.05 9.87
CA MET A 75 -4.68 13.47 9.40
C MET A 75 -5.79 12.94 10.31
N VAL A 76 -5.78 11.66 10.67
CA VAL A 76 -6.78 11.06 11.56
C VAL A 76 -6.74 11.71 12.94
N ARG A 77 -5.55 11.93 13.53
CA ARG A 77 -5.39 12.60 14.83
C ARG A 77 -5.97 14.02 14.81
N ARG A 78 -5.71 14.80 13.75
CA ARG A 78 -6.22 16.18 13.62
C ARG A 78 -7.74 16.26 13.46
N ASN A 79 -8.34 15.27 12.80
CA ASN A 79 -9.77 15.27 12.48
C ASN A 79 -10.62 14.42 13.44
N ARG A 80 -10.01 13.78 14.44
CA ARG A 80 -10.75 13.00 15.43
C ARG A 80 -11.65 13.97 16.20
N PRO A 81 -12.99 13.84 16.11
CA PRO A 81 -13.87 14.66 16.92
C PRO A 81 -13.53 14.44 18.39
N GLY A 82 -13.54 15.51 19.18
CA GLY A 82 -13.29 15.45 20.61
C GLY A 82 -14.15 14.34 21.22
N THR A 83 -13.50 13.39 21.91
CA THR A 83 -14.19 12.67 22.97
C THR A 83 -14.50 13.75 24.00
N ASP A 84 -15.63 14.42 23.85
CA ASP A 84 -16.13 15.36 24.84
C ASP A 84 -16.45 14.53 26.10
N GLU A 85 -15.41 14.23 26.88
CA GLU A 85 -15.48 13.85 28.28
C GLU A 85 -15.86 15.11 29.08
N ASN A 86 -17.06 15.61 28.79
CA ASN A 86 -17.85 16.45 29.68
C ASN A 86 -19.20 15.75 29.83
N THR A 87 -19.17 14.57 30.47
CA THR A 87 -20.37 14.05 31.14
C THR A 87 -20.29 14.56 32.58
N PRO A 88 -21.08 15.57 32.98
CA PRO A 88 -21.26 15.86 34.40
C PRO A 88 -21.92 14.63 35.03
N GLY A 89 -21.32 14.13 36.10
CA GLY A 89 -21.89 13.07 36.94
C GLY A 89 -23.13 13.51 37.70
#